data_AF-A0AA37NQH8-F1
#
_entry.id   AF-A0AA37NQH8-F1
#
_cell.length_a   1.000
_cell.length_b   1.000
_cell.length_c   1.000
_cell.angle_alpha   90.00
_cell.angle_beta   90.00
_cell.angle_gamma   90.00
#
_symmetry.space_group_name_H-M   'P 1'
#
loop_
_entity.id
_entity.type
_entity.pdbx_description
1 polymer ?
#
loop_
_entity_poly.entity_id
_entity_poly.type
_entity_poly.pdbx_seq_one_letter_code
_entity_poly.pdbx_strand_id
1 'polypeptide(L)'
;MKILLKIAALAAVAALAAGCCSCRSYQKKNRRPLIGTEWQLIQLGGKAVKPEEGKFTLTFLAEENRIAGVGACNRIMGKYEATEKGVLKIGPLASTMMACPGMEQEDAFTKALESTTHYDMDGPMLLLLSDGELRAVFQAKP
;
A
#
# COMPACT_ATOMS: atom_id res chain seq x y z
N MET A 1 5.82 1.35 -69.03
CA MET A 1 5.29 2.56 -68.36
C MET A 1 4.35 2.14 -67.25
N LYS A 2 4.46 2.79 -66.09
CA LYS A 2 3.59 2.71 -64.89
C LYS A 2 3.88 1.58 -63.89
N ILE A 3 5.07 1.74 -63.32
CA ILE A 3 5.44 1.56 -61.92
C ILE A 3 4.39 2.17 -60.95
N LEU A 4 4.17 1.50 -59.81
CA LEU A 4 3.59 1.94 -58.51
C LEU A 4 2.07 2.19 -58.38
N LEU A 5 1.57 1.92 -57.15
CA LEU A 5 0.22 2.12 -56.56
C LEU A 5 -0.56 0.79 -56.44
N LYS A 6 -0.86 0.19 -55.28
CA LYS A 6 -0.88 0.64 -53.88
C LYS A 6 -0.75 -0.60 -52.97
N ILE A 7 0.34 -0.69 -52.20
CA ILE A 7 0.41 -1.53 -51.00
C ILE A 7 -0.07 -0.63 -49.86
N ALA A 8 -1.33 -0.78 -49.42
CA ALA A 8 -1.82 -0.08 -48.23
C ALA A 8 -3.16 -0.68 -47.75
N ALA A 9 -3.10 -1.73 -46.95
CA ALA A 9 -4.12 -2.04 -45.93
C ALA A 9 -3.69 -3.22 -45.05
N LEU A 10 -2.51 -3.13 -44.43
CA LEU A 10 -2.07 -4.06 -43.38
C LEU A 10 -1.27 -3.27 -42.33
N ALA A 11 -1.90 -2.25 -41.74
CA ALA A 11 -1.32 -1.48 -40.65
C ALA A 11 -2.42 -0.79 -39.83
N ALA A 12 -3.28 -1.57 -39.18
CA ALA A 12 -4.24 -1.02 -38.23
C ALA A 12 -4.45 -1.97 -37.04
N VAL A 13 -3.37 -2.46 -36.43
CA VAL A 13 -3.41 -3.09 -35.09
C VAL A 13 -2.23 -2.66 -34.19
N ALA A 14 -1.22 -1.94 -34.70
CA ALA A 14 0.00 -1.65 -33.94
C ALA A 14 0.00 -0.30 -33.16
N ALA A 15 -1.15 0.31 -32.88
CA ALA A 15 -1.20 1.66 -32.29
C ALA A 15 -1.68 1.73 -30.82
N LEU A 16 -1.87 0.59 -30.13
CA LEU A 16 -2.28 0.57 -28.70
C LEU A 16 -1.12 0.25 -27.73
N ALA A 17 0.09 -0.03 -28.21
CA ALA A 17 1.19 -0.49 -27.36
C ALA A 17 1.95 0.62 -26.60
N ALA A 18 1.72 1.90 -26.89
CA ALA A 18 2.48 3.00 -26.27
C ALA A 18 2.01 3.36 -24.85
N GLY A 19 0.82 2.91 -24.42
CA GLY A 19 0.25 3.23 -23.10
C GLY A 19 0.86 2.46 -21.92
N CYS A 20 1.48 1.30 -22.16
CA CYS A 20 1.98 0.43 -21.07
C CYS A 20 3.31 0.89 -20.44
N CYS A 21 4.09 1.73 -21.12
CA CYS A 21 5.45 2.05 -20.67
C CYS A 21 5.49 3.07 -19.51
N SER A 22 4.52 4.00 -19.49
CA SER A 22 4.48 5.10 -18.51
C SER A 22 4.23 4.62 -17.08
N CYS A 23 3.38 3.58 -16.90
CA CYS A 23 3.09 3.03 -15.58
C CYS A 23 4.34 2.41 -14.95
N ARG A 24 5.10 1.58 -15.70
CA ARG A 24 6.32 0.93 -15.20
C ARG A 24 7.41 1.94 -14.80
N SER A 25 7.56 3.03 -15.55
CA SER A 25 8.51 4.10 -15.23
C SER A 25 8.13 4.82 -13.94
N TYR A 26 6.84 5.16 -13.78
CA TYR A 26 6.31 5.78 -12.57
C TYR A 26 6.52 4.89 -11.33
N GLN A 27 6.22 3.59 -11.46
CA GLN A 27 6.46 2.60 -10.40
C GLN A 27 7.92 2.59 -9.96
N LYS A 28 8.86 2.50 -10.91
CA LYS A 28 10.29 2.43 -10.60
C LYS A 28 10.79 3.69 -9.87
N LYS A 29 10.28 4.86 -10.24
CA LYS A 29 10.69 6.14 -9.65
C LYS A 29 10.16 6.34 -8.24
N ASN A 30 8.93 5.89 -7.97
CA ASN A 30 8.23 6.22 -6.71
C ASN A 30 8.12 5.03 -5.74
N ARG A 31 8.59 3.84 -6.12
CA ARG A 31 8.62 2.67 -5.24
C ARG A 31 9.44 2.99 -3.99
N ARG A 32 8.85 2.74 -2.83
CA ARG A 32 9.53 2.79 -1.53
C ARG A 32 9.70 1.38 -0.97
N PRO A 33 10.74 1.12 -0.15
CA PRO A 33 10.85 -0.15 0.55
C PRO A 33 9.75 -0.28 1.59
N LEU A 34 9.26 -1.49 1.86
CA LEU A 34 8.32 -1.73 2.97
C LEU A 34 8.95 -1.32 4.31
N ILE A 35 10.17 -1.78 4.53
CA ILE A 35 10.96 -1.59 5.76
C ILE A 35 11.65 -0.23 5.72
N GLY A 36 11.59 0.51 6.84
CA GLY A 36 12.22 1.82 6.99
C GLY A 36 11.44 2.98 6.37
N THR A 37 10.29 2.72 5.76
CA THR A 37 9.36 3.75 5.27
C THR A 37 8.30 4.02 6.32
N GLU A 38 7.99 5.29 6.56
CA GLU A 38 6.82 5.70 7.33
C GLU A 38 5.61 5.77 6.40
N TRP A 39 4.56 5.04 6.75
CA TRP A 39 3.34 4.87 5.96
C TRP A 39 2.19 5.62 6.62
N GLN A 40 1.50 6.46 5.86
CA GLN A 40 0.32 7.22 6.28
C GLN A 40 -0.95 6.59 5.71
N LEU A 41 -1.92 6.26 6.56
CA LEU A 41 -3.20 5.70 6.10
C LEU A 41 -3.98 6.72 5.25
N ILE A 42 -4.52 6.26 4.13
CA ILE A 42 -5.41 7.04 3.26
C ILE A 42 -6.75 6.35 2.98
N GLN A 43 -6.86 5.06 3.27
CA GLN A 43 -8.10 4.30 3.11
C GLN A 43 -8.14 3.14 4.11
N LEU A 44 -9.29 2.92 4.74
CA LEU A 44 -9.53 1.85 5.70
C LEU A 44 -10.90 1.22 5.45
N GLY A 45 -10.94 -0.11 5.28
CA GLY A 45 -12.19 -0.84 5.04
C GLY A 45 -13.01 -0.29 3.87
N GLY A 46 -12.34 0.13 2.79
CA GLY A 46 -12.98 0.72 1.61
C GLY A 46 -13.41 2.18 1.74
N LYS A 47 -13.23 2.82 2.92
CA LYS A 47 -13.55 4.24 3.13
C LYS A 47 -12.29 5.09 3.09
N ALA A 48 -12.34 6.21 2.38
CA ALA A 48 -11.25 7.18 2.37
C ALA A 48 -11.05 7.78 3.76
N VAL A 49 -9.78 7.94 4.16
CA VAL A 49 -9.36 8.58 5.40
C VAL A 49 -8.54 9.79 5.04
N LYS A 50 -8.90 10.96 5.57
CA LYS A 50 -8.11 12.18 5.38
C LYS A 50 -6.82 12.04 6.19
N PRO A 51 -5.63 12.16 5.58
CA PRO A 51 -4.37 12.14 6.32
C PRO A 51 -4.33 13.22 7.39
N GLU A 52 -3.88 12.85 8.58
CA GLU A 52 -3.66 13.74 9.72
C GLU A 52 -2.29 13.44 10.32
N GLU A 53 -1.50 14.48 10.53
CA GLU A 53 -0.14 14.32 11.05
C GLU A 53 -0.16 13.69 12.45
N GLY A 54 0.65 12.65 12.63
CA GLY A 54 0.76 11.94 13.90
C GLY A 54 -0.36 10.93 14.18
N LYS A 55 -1.28 10.70 13.23
CA LYS A 55 -2.32 9.66 13.34
C LYS A 55 -2.30 8.69 12.19
N PHE A 56 -2.72 7.46 12.47
CA PHE A 56 -2.79 6.35 11.50
C PHE A 56 -1.49 6.18 10.70
N THR A 57 -0.36 6.18 11.41
CA THR A 57 0.97 5.96 10.85
C THR A 57 1.48 4.57 11.19
N LEU A 58 2.34 4.03 10.31
CA LEU A 58 2.91 2.69 10.44
C LEU A 58 4.33 2.66 9.90
N THR A 59 5.25 2.00 10.61
CA THR A 59 6.63 1.79 10.17
C THR A 59 7.03 0.35 10.46
N PHE A 60 7.54 -0.34 9.43
CA PHE A 60 8.15 -1.65 9.56
C PHE A 60 9.66 -1.48 9.80
N LEU A 61 10.17 -2.04 10.89
CA LEU A 61 11.56 -1.92 11.32
C LEU A 61 12.28 -3.26 11.13
N ALA A 62 13.46 -3.22 10.52
CA ALA A 62 14.30 -4.41 10.32
C ALA A 62 14.75 -5.04 11.65
N GLU A 63 14.96 -4.20 12.67
CA GLU A 63 15.37 -4.65 14.00
C GLU A 63 14.26 -5.51 14.62
N GLU A 64 14.59 -6.78 14.85
CA GLU A 64 13.70 -7.78 15.44
C GLU A 64 12.35 -7.97 14.72
N ASN A 65 12.25 -7.58 13.45
CA ASN A 65 11.02 -7.56 12.66
C ASN A 65 9.86 -6.87 13.41
N ARG A 66 10.13 -5.67 13.92
CA ARG A 66 9.16 -4.91 14.69
C ARG A 66 8.30 -4.01 13.81
N ILE A 67 7.04 -3.90 14.17
CA ILE A 67 6.13 -2.89 13.63
C ILE A 67 5.84 -1.86 14.71
N ALA A 68 5.82 -0.59 14.34
CA ALA A 68 5.47 0.51 15.21
C ALA A 68 4.49 1.44 14.48
N GLY A 69 3.63 2.12 15.22
CA GLY A 69 2.68 3.04 14.62
C GLY A 69 1.87 3.82 15.65
N VAL A 70 0.98 4.64 15.11
CA VAL A 70 -0.03 5.38 15.89
C VAL A 70 -1.37 5.17 15.20
N GLY A 71 -2.40 4.79 15.96
CA GLY A 71 -3.78 4.73 15.49
C GLY A 71 -4.43 6.11 15.45
N ALA A 72 -5.73 6.14 15.72
CA ALA A 72 -6.51 7.37 15.91
C ALA A 72 -6.13 8.08 17.22
N CYS A 73 -5.78 7.31 18.24
CA CYS A 73 -5.55 7.73 19.61
C CYS A 73 -4.33 7.02 20.22
N ASN A 74 -4.21 5.71 20.02
CA ASN A 74 -3.23 4.90 20.74
C ASN A 74 -1.95 4.65 19.94
N ARG A 75 -0.83 4.48 20.65
CA ARG A 75 0.40 3.98 20.03
C ARG A 75 0.30 2.46 19.91
N ILE A 76 0.71 1.93 18.77
CA ILE A 76 0.69 0.50 18.48
C ILE A 76 2.11 -0.01 18.24
N MET A 77 2.37 -1.24 18.69
CA MET A 77 3.64 -1.92 18.45
C MET A 77 3.43 -3.44 18.39
N GLY A 78 4.27 -4.13 17.65
CA GLY A 78 4.19 -5.58 17.56
C GLY A 78 5.34 -6.16 16.75
N LYS A 79 5.15 -7.40 16.28
CA LYS A 79 6.06 -8.08 15.36
C LYS A 79 5.36 -8.35 14.04
N TYR A 80 6.15 -8.48 12.98
CA TYR A 80 5.66 -8.90 11.68
C TYR A 80 6.55 -9.97 11.06
N GLU A 81 6.00 -10.69 10.09
CA GLU A 81 6.75 -11.55 9.19
C GLU A 81 6.44 -11.09 7.76
N ALA A 82 7.46 -10.79 6.96
CA ALA A 82 7.30 -10.41 5.57
C ALA A 82 8.21 -11.22 4.67
N THR A 83 7.75 -11.50 3.45
CA THR A 83 8.56 -12.17 2.41
C THR A 83 8.57 -11.35 1.14
N GLU A 84 9.60 -11.53 0.30
CA GLU A 84 9.69 -10.86 -1.01
C GLU A 84 8.54 -11.22 -1.97
N LYS A 85 7.78 -12.30 -1.67
CA LYS A 85 6.63 -12.74 -2.46
C LYS A 85 5.32 -12.03 -2.08
N GLY A 86 5.35 -11.01 -1.22
CA GLY A 86 4.17 -10.23 -0.84
C GLY A 86 3.37 -10.83 0.33
N VAL A 87 3.84 -11.90 0.96
CA VAL A 87 3.24 -12.36 2.24
C VAL A 87 3.63 -11.36 3.33
N LEU A 88 2.66 -10.91 4.10
CA LEU A 88 2.85 -10.09 5.30
C LEU A 88 1.87 -10.54 6.37
N LYS A 89 2.40 -11.01 7.51
CA LYS A 89 1.61 -11.31 8.69
C LYS A 89 2.02 -10.36 9.80
N ILE A 90 1.05 -9.66 10.36
CA ILE A 90 1.25 -8.83 11.55
C ILE A 90 0.80 -9.69 12.74
N GLY A 91 1.71 -9.91 13.69
CA GLY A 91 1.41 -10.64 14.91
C GLY A 91 0.53 -9.82 15.86
N PRO A 92 0.27 -10.33 17.08
CA PRO A 92 -0.51 -9.61 18.08
C PRO A 92 0.06 -8.21 18.32
N LEU A 93 -0.81 -7.22 18.31
CA LEU A 93 -0.44 -5.83 18.57
C LEU A 93 -0.62 -5.51 20.06
N ALA A 94 0.37 -4.84 20.63
CA ALA A 94 0.24 -4.15 21.90
C ALA A 94 -0.11 -2.69 21.63
N SER A 95 -1.06 -2.13 22.39
CA SER A 95 -1.44 -0.73 22.31
C SER A 95 -1.44 -0.06 23.68
N THR A 96 -1.30 1.26 23.68
CA THR A 96 -1.68 2.05 24.86
C THR A 96 -3.20 1.98 25.08
N MET A 97 -3.65 2.35 26.28
CA MET A 97 -5.08 2.36 26.66
C MET A 97 -5.59 3.78 26.96
N MET A 98 -5.29 4.74 26.08
CA MET A 98 -5.86 6.08 26.16
C MET A 98 -7.28 6.07 25.59
N ALA A 99 -8.18 6.79 26.26
CA ALA A 99 -9.54 7.00 25.78
C ALA A 99 -9.60 8.35 25.04
N CYS A 100 -9.88 8.31 23.74
CA CYS A 100 -10.14 9.49 22.91
C CYS A 100 -11.50 9.36 22.21
N PRO A 101 -12.08 10.44 21.67
CA PRO A 101 -13.11 10.33 20.64
C PRO A 101 -12.60 9.51 19.44
N GLY A 102 -13.49 8.79 18.77
CA GLY A 102 -13.15 8.05 17.54
C GLY A 102 -12.56 6.65 17.73
N MET A 103 -12.79 6.00 18.88
CA MET A 103 -12.34 4.63 19.15
C MET A 103 -12.82 3.60 18.11
N GLU A 104 -13.94 3.82 17.43
CA GLU A 104 -14.38 2.93 16.34
C GLU A 104 -13.34 2.85 15.21
N GLN A 105 -12.69 3.96 14.87
CA GLN A 105 -11.63 3.97 13.86
C GLN A 105 -10.33 3.35 14.39
N GLU A 106 -10.02 3.53 15.67
CA GLU A 106 -8.89 2.85 16.34
C GLU A 106 -9.04 1.32 16.25
N ASP A 107 -10.22 0.82 16.60
CA ASP A 107 -10.53 -0.61 16.56
C ASP A 107 -10.50 -1.15 15.13
N ALA A 108 -11.10 -0.42 14.18
CA ALA A 108 -11.11 -0.81 12.78
C ALA A 108 -9.69 -0.84 12.19
N PHE A 109 -8.83 0.12 12.58
CA PHE A 109 -7.45 0.17 12.14
C PHE A 109 -6.66 -1.02 12.67
N THR A 110 -6.72 -1.29 13.98
CA THR A 110 -6.02 -2.41 14.61
C THR A 110 -6.48 -3.74 14.02
N LYS A 111 -7.79 -3.95 13.83
CA LYS A 111 -8.33 -5.15 13.19
C LYS A 111 -7.85 -5.32 11.74
N ALA A 112 -7.78 -4.24 10.96
CA ALA A 112 -7.28 -4.31 9.60
C ALA A 112 -5.82 -4.78 9.57
N LEU A 113 -4.96 -4.25 10.46
CA LEU A 113 -3.57 -4.67 10.60
C LEU A 113 -3.47 -6.15 10.98
N GLU A 114 -4.15 -6.58 12.04
CA GLU A 114 -4.12 -7.97 12.53
C GLU A 114 -4.68 -8.98 11.51
N SER A 115 -5.64 -8.57 10.68
CA SER A 115 -6.20 -9.42 9.61
C SER A 115 -5.30 -9.56 8.38
N THR A 116 -4.21 -8.79 8.29
CA THR A 116 -3.36 -8.73 7.10
C THR A 116 -2.62 -10.06 6.91
N THR A 117 -2.70 -10.58 5.68
CA THR A 117 -1.99 -11.81 5.24
C THR A 117 -1.03 -11.55 4.10
N HIS A 118 -1.31 -10.52 3.31
CA HIS A 118 -0.54 -10.13 2.13
C HIS A 118 -0.44 -8.62 2.03
N TYR A 119 0.58 -8.17 1.32
CA TYR A 119 0.70 -6.79 0.91
C TYR A 119 1.05 -6.69 -0.57
N ASP A 120 0.66 -5.58 -1.18
CA ASP A 120 1.12 -5.17 -2.50
C ASP A 120 1.63 -3.73 -2.45
N MET A 121 2.44 -3.35 -3.44
CA MET A 121 2.97 -2.01 -3.56
C MET A 121 2.74 -1.44 -4.96
N ASP A 122 2.08 -0.28 -5.00
CA ASP A 122 1.81 0.49 -6.22
C ASP A 122 2.46 1.87 -6.10
N GLY A 123 3.71 1.98 -6.56
CA GLY A 123 4.51 3.20 -6.49
C GLY A 123 4.74 3.61 -5.03
N PRO A 124 4.24 4.78 -4.58
CA PRO A 124 4.34 5.19 -3.18
C PRO A 124 3.26 4.56 -2.29
N MET A 125 2.44 3.64 -2.81
CA MET A 125 1.32 3.08 -2.09
C MET A 125 1.65 1.70 -1.51
N LEU A 126 1.21 1.45 -0.28
CA LEU A 126 1.19 0.14 0.36
C LEU A 126 -0.26 -0.30 0.52
N LEU A 127 -0.59 -1.46 -0.01
CA LEU A 127 -1.91 -2.06 0.08
C LEU A 127 -1.81 -3.25 1.03
N LEU A 128 -2.65 -3.29 2.07
CA LEU A 128 -2.75 -4.43 2.97
C LEU A 128 -3.98 -5.26 2.62
N LEU A 129 -3.78 -6.55 2.46
CA LEU A 129 -4.81 -7.49 2.02
C LEU A 129 -5.00 -8.65 2.99
N SER A 130 -6.22 -9.16 3.02
CA SER A 130 -6.63 -10.33 3.78
C SER A 130 -7.50 -11.19 2.88
N ASP A 131 -7.05 -12.40 2.55
CA ASP A 131 -7.76 -13.32 1.66
C ASP A 131 -8.18 -12.71 0.31
N GLY A 132 -7.33 -11.82 -0.24
CA GLY A 132 -7.57 -11.11 -1.50
C GLY A 132 -8.44 -9.85 -1.37
N GLU A 133 -9.00 -9.56 -0.19
CA GLU A 133 -9.75 -8.34 0.08
C GLU A 133 -8.85 -7.22 0.58
N LEU A 134 -9.06 -6.01 0.06
CA LEU A 134 -8.33 -4.82 0.49
C LEU A 134 -8.81 -4.36 1.88
N ARG A 135 -7.89 -4.32 2.84
CA ARG A 135 -8.16 -3.90 4.23
C ARG A 135 -7.77 -2.45 4.49
N ALA A 136 -6.60 -2.05 4.00
CA ALA A 136 -6.09 -0.69 4.17
C ALA A 136 -5.19 -0.28 3.01
N VAL A 137 -5.14 1.02 2.74
CA VAL A 137 -4.19 1.62 1.80
C VAL A 137 -3.44 2.73 2.51
N PHE A 138 -2.14 2.70 2.38
CA PHE A 138 -1.23 3.71 2.91
C PHE A 138 -0.45 4.36 1.77
N GLN A 139 -0.03 5.59 2.01
CA GLN A 139 0.92 6.31 1.18
C GLN A 139 2.23 6.50 1.95
N ALA A 140 3.36 6.30 1.30
CA ALA A 140 4.67 6.60 1.87
C ALA A 140 4.80 8.10 2.14
N LYS A 141 5.21 8.46 3.35
CA LYS A 141 5.60 9.83 3.67
C LYS A 141 6.95 10.16 2.98
N PRO A 142 7.16 11.41 2.54
CA PRO A 142 8.33 11.82 1.74
C PRO A 142 9.68 11.45 2.36
#